data_AF-A0A969JKD1-F1
#
_entry.id   AF-A0A969JKD1-F1
#
_cell.length_a   1.000
_cell.length_b   1.000
_cell.length_c   1.000
_cell.angle_alpha   90.00
_cell.angle_beta   90.00
_cell.angle_gamma   90.00
#
_symmetry.space_group_name_H-M   'P 1'
#
loop_
_entity.id
_entity.type
_entity.pdbx_description
1 polymer ?
#
loop_
_entity_poly.entity_id
_entity_poly.type
_entity_poly.pdbx_seq_one_letter_code
_entity_poly.pdbx_strand_id
1 'polypeptide(L)'
;MNAPLKKLSELAPELFDGRRTGYVPPKKLRISPKLKMHRKWQKKIDPVTFEVIRHALWNVNEEHGSTIQRLSGSPVAMYALDLNPSILTEDAEFVFFGPYMQYMSGVTDTQVKWMLENRADNPGINEGDMFIANDPWVGAAHQMDVMLIAPVFWKGELFCWITNCLHQYDIGGITPSSFCPSARDAFDEGILIPPTKIVEKGEVRRDIEELYLRSSRKPPAVALDFRAQLAGNITGCNRILALIKRYGAETVKGVMKKIIDDGERAFLDKMARLPDGVWRDRTYIECAAPGDRKTHRVMITLRKQGTKLVFENAGTAPQIGAINATYSGWRGAIMVALNELLCWDQYYAVGGALRHIDFDPTPGTLNCADFPASVSTAPVQCMEISLYPAYNVISKMIHADPEMRKDIMCIGGTSQWPATLFRGIDQWGENYGYILVDPIGGAIGAFAQGDGISTGGQSRTPICKLPNVEHTEQTFPILFLYRKEMIDSGGAGKYRGGLSAESCFIPHRTGEVLQDTLSSGNAVPTSTGMMGGYPGAVNRYRFLRNTDIAARMDAPKCRETFSKSPASSRSCSCARRSSSRSRPTCMPCSGPLPAASAIRSNGIPRRWNPTSSTSM
;
A
#
# COMPACT_ATOMS: atom_id res chain seq x y z
N MET A 1 -8.54 21.63 -29.32
CA MET A 1 -9.38 21.19 -28.18
C MET A 1 -9.55 19.69 -28.32
N ASN A 2 -8.97 18.90 -27.43
CA ASN A 2 -9.20 17.45 -27.43
C ASN A 2 -10.66 17.20 -27.03
N ALA A 3 -11.33 16.25 -27.68
CA ALA A 3 -12.69 15.84 -27.31
C ALA A 3 -12.74 15.51 -25.80
N PRO A 4 -13.84 15.84 -25.10
CA PRO A 4 -13.96 15.50 -23.69
C PRO A 4 -13.84 13.99 -23.51
N LEU A 5 -12.92 13.57 -22.64
CA LEU A 5 -12.74 12.15 -22.31
C LEU A 5 -14.05 11.63 -21.67
N LYS A 6 -14.47 10.45 -22.13
CA LYS A 6 -15.70 9.78 -21.69
C LYS A 6 -15.43 8.91 -20.47
N LYS A 7 -16.44 8.75 -19.62
CA LYS A 7 -16.39 7.80 -18.50
C LYS A 7 -16.61 6.37 -18.98
N LEU A 8 -16.22 5.40 -18.17
CA LEU A 8 -16.38 3.98 -18.45
C LEU A 8 -17.84 3.62 -18.80
N SER A 9 -18.80 4.16 -18.05
CA SER A 9 -20.24 3.97 -18.28
C SER A 9 -20.75 4.49 -19.63
N GLU A 10 -19.98 5.34 -20.32
CA GLU A 10 -20.30 5.93 -21.63
C GLU A 10 -19.56 5.24 -22.79
N LEU A 11 -18.77 4.21 -22.48
CA LEU A 11 -17.92 3.48 -23.42
C LEU A 11 -18.41 2.03 -23.60
N ALA A 12 -18.03 1.42 -24.72
CA ALA A 12 -18.36 0.03 -25.01
C ALA A 12 -17.59 -0.90 -24.04
N PRO A 13 -18.25 -1.82 -23.31
CA PRO A 13 -17.60 -2.69 -22.32
C PRO A 13 -16.45 -3.53 -22.89
N GLU A 14 -16.50 -3.85 -24.18
CA GLU A 14 -15.53 -4.67 -24.91
C GLU A 14 -14.16 -3.99 -25.02
N LEU A 15 -14.06 -2.68 -24.76
CA LEU A 15 -12.81 -1.94 -24.75
C LEU A 15 -11.93 -2.26 -23.53
N PHE A 16 -12.53 -2.78 -22.46
CA PHE A 16 -11.90 -3.02 -21.16
C PHE A 16 -11.48 -4.48 -20.99
N ASP A 17 -10.73 -5.01 -21.96
CA ASP A 17 -10.24 -6.40 -22.00
C ASP A 17 -8.83 -6.59 -21.42
N GLY A 18 -8.17 -5.49 -21.03
CA GLY A 18 -6.80 -5.48 -20.53
C GLY A 18 -5.72 -5.36 -21.61
N ARG A 19 -6.06 -5.13 -22.90
CA ARG A 19 -5.09 -5.01 -23.99
C ARG A 19 -4.75 -3.57 -24.35
N ARG A 20 -5.77 -2.72 -24.52
CA ARG A 20 -5.60 -1.29 -24.85
C ARG A 20 -5.94 -0.40 -23.67
N THR A 21 -6.97 -0.77 -22.93
CA THR A 21 -7.36 -0.12 -21.67
C THR A 21 -7.28 -1.16 -20.56
N GLY A 22 -7.32 -0.72 -19.30
CA GLY A 22 -7.34 -1.65 -18.16
C GLY A 22 -8.56 -2.57 -18.20
N TYR A 23 -8.39 -3.82 -17.77
CA TYR A 23 -9.49 -4.77 -17.62
C TYR A 23 -10.44 -4.30 -16.52
N VAL A 24 -11.72 -4.23 -16.88
CA VAL A 24 -12.81 -3.95 -15.93
C VAL A 24 -13.75 -5.15 -15.94
N PRO A 25 -13.88 -5.87 -14.81
CA PRO A 25 -14.70 -7.06 -14.77
C PRO A 25 -16.15 -6.76 -15.18
N PRO A 26 -16.74 -7.52 -16.12
CA PRO A 26 -18.14 -7.34 -16.46
C PRO A 26 -19.02 -7.76 -15.28
N LYS A 27 -20.26 -7.23 -15.21
CA LYS A 27 -21.24 -7.60 -14.18
C LYS A 27 -21.50 -9.10 -14.09
N LYS A 28 -21.34 -9.81 -15.22
CA LYS A 28 -21.42 -11.28 -15.31
C LYS A 28 -20.22 -11.78 -16.10
N LEU A 29 -19.38 -12.56 -15.44
CA LEU A 29 -18.19 -13.17 -16.05
C LEU A 29 -18.58 -14.23 -17.08
N ARG A 30 -17.82 -14.28 -18.18
CA ARG A 30 -17.94 -15.31 -19.21
C ARG A 30 -17.01 -16.48 -18.91
N ILE A 31 -17.47 -17.41 -18.10
CA ILE A 31 -16.67 -18.56 -17.65
C ILE A 31 -16.91 -19.77 -18.57
N SER A 32 -15.83 -20.45 -18.99
CA SER A 32 -15.94 -21.67 -19.80
C SER A 32 -16.72 -22.75 -19.04
N PRO A 33 -17.70 -23.43 -19.69
CA PRO A 33 -18.46 -24.51 -19.07
C PRO A 33 -17.60 -25.75 -18.74
N LYS A 34 -16.36 -25.81 -19.24
CA LYS A 34 -15.40 -26.87 -18.89
C LYS A 34 -14.99 -26.81 -17.41
N LEU A 35 -15.00 -25.61 -16.81
CA LEU A 35 -14.64 -25.41 -15.42
C LEU A 35 -15.86 -25.63 -14.53
N LYS A 36 -15.89 -26.77 -13.82
CA LYS A 36 -16.94 -27.06 -12.84
C LYS A 36 -16.70 -26.28 -11.56
N MET A 37 -17.73 -25.63 -11.04
CA MET A 37 -17.66 -24.79 -9.84
C MET A 37 -18.48 -25.39 -8.72
N HIS A 38 -17.91 -25.43 -7.51
CA HIS A 38 -18.59 -25.95 -6.34
C HIS A 38 -19.51 -24.88 -5.76
N ARG A 39 -20.79 -24.90 -6.12
CA ARG A 39 -21.78 -23.88 -5.71
C ARG A 39 -22.68 -24.29 -4.56
N LYS A 40 -22.60 -25.54 -4.09
CA LYS A 40 -23.44 -26.05 -2.99
C LYS A 40 -22.95 -25.53 -1.65
N TRP A 41 -23.89 -25.17 -0.76
CA TRP A 41 -23.59 -24.65 0.56
C TRP A 41 -24.74 -24.87 1.54
N GLN A 42 -24.40 -24.94 2.82
CA GLN A 42 -25.36 -25.09 3.91
C GLN A 42 -25.88 -23.73 4.36
N LYS A 43 -27.20 -23.52 4.27
CA LYS A 43 -27.83 -22.22 4.59
C LYS A 43 -27.85 -21.85 6.07
N LYS A 44 -28.11 -22.83 6.92
CA LYS A 44 -28.21 -22.65 8.37
C LYS A 44 -26.95 -23.22 9.01
N ILE A 45 -26.14 -22.35 9.58
CA ILE A 45 -24.93 -22.70 10.32
C ILE A 45 -25.14 -22.20 11.73
N ASP A 46 -24.91 -23.07 12.71
CA ASP A 46 -25.00 -22.63 14.10
C ASP A 46 -23.90 -21.60 14.42
N PRO A 47 -24.15 -20.66 15.35
CA PRO A 47 -23.20 -19.58 15.62
C PRO A 47 -21.81 -20.05 16.06
N VAL A 48 -21.71 -21.19 16.76
CA VAL A 48 -20.43 -21.70 17.28
C VAL A 48 -19.58 -22.22 16.12
N THR A 49 -20.14 -23.06 15.25
CA THR A 49 -19.45 -23.55 14.05
C THR A 49 -19.05 -22.40 13.13
N PHE A 50 -19.92 -21.40 12.98
CA PHE A 50 -19.61 -20.20 12.20
C PHE A 50 -18.37 -19.48 12.73
N GLU A 51 -18.33 -19.14 14.02
CA GLU A 51 -17.19 -18.41 14.61
C GLU A 51 -15.89 -19.22 14.55
N VAL A 52 -15.96 -20.54 14.80
CA VAL A 52 -14.78 -21.42 14.72
C VAL A 52 -14.19 -21.44 13.31
N ILE A 53 -15.02 -21.64 12.28
CA ILE A 53 -14.54 -21.70 10.90
C ILE A 53 -14.13 -20.30 10.42
N ARG A 54 -14.85 -19.23 10.79
CA ARG A 54 -14.51 -17.84 10.43
C ARG A 54 -13.12 -17.46 10.95
N HIS A 55 -12.84 -17.73 12.23
CA HIS A 55 -11.52 -17.49 12.80
C HIS A 55 -10.44 -18.40 12.22
N ALA A 56 -10.78 -19.66 11.90
CA ALA A 56 -9.85 -20.54 11.21
C ALA A 56 -9.46 -19.99 9.82
N LEU A 57 -10.42 -19.47 9.04
CA LEU A 57 -10.17 -18.83 7.74
C LEU A 57 -9.30 -17.56 7.88
N TRP A 58 -9.51 -16.74 8.90
CA TRP A 58 -8.62 -15.62 9.19
C TRP A 58 -7.19 -16.08 9.48
N ASN A 59 -7.04 -17.10 10.33
CA ASN A 59 -5.73 -17.67 10.65
C ASN A 59 -5.04 -18.27 9.42
N VAL A 60 -5.78 -18.81 8.43
CA VAL A 60 -5.20 -19.24 7.15
C VAL A 60 -4.48 -18.08 6.47
N ASN A 61 -5.09 -16.88 6.41
CA ASN A 61 -4.45 -15.70 5.82
C ASN A 61 -3.22 -15.24 6.60
N GLU A 62 -3.27 -15.24 7.94
CA GLU A 62 -2.13 -14.84 8.77
C GLU A 62 -0.96 -15.83 8.60
N GLU A 63 -1.22 -17.13 8.65
CA GLU A 63 -0.22 -18.18 8.45
C GLU A 63 0.38 -18.12 7.03
N HIS A 64 -0.45 -17.89 6.02
CA HIS A 64 -0.03 -17.73 4.63
C HIS A 64 0.96 -16.57 4.50
N GLY A 65 0.59 -15.35 4.91
CA GLY A 65 1.48 -14.19 4.82
C GLY A 65 2.74 -14.34 5.66
N SER A 66 2.62 -14.92 6.87
CA SER A 66 3.77 -15.16 7.74
C SER A 66 4.74 -16.20 7.19
N THR A 67 4.24 -17.18 6.43
CA THR A 67 5.09 -18.16 5.70
C THR A 67 5.89 -17.46 4.61
N ILE A 68 5.27 -16.57 3.83
CA ILE A 68 5.96 -15.79 2.79
C ILE A 68 7.03 -14.90 3.44
N GLN A 69 6.67 -14.16 4.49
CA GLN A 69 7.58 -13.25 5.17
C GLN A 69 8.84 -13.95 5.71
N ARG A 70 8.70 -15.18 6.22
CA ARG A 70 9.85 -15.94 6.78
C ARG A 70 10.74 -16.59 5.73
N LEU A 71 10.22 -16.84 4.53
CA LEU A 71 10.94 -17.54 3.46
C LEU A 71 11.52 -16.61 2.41
N SER A 72 10.90 -15.45 2.19
CA SER A 72 11.38 -14.46 1.23
C SER A 72 12.77 -13.94 1.62
N GLY A 73 13.62 -13.74 0.61
CA GLY A 73 14.94 -13.11 0.78
C GLY A 73 14.92 -11.60 0.59
N SER A 74 13.75 -11.03 0.29
CA SER A 74 13.58 -9.62 -0.06
C SER A 74 13.31 -8.78 1.18
N PRO A 75 14.10 -7.72 1.45
CA PRO A 75 13.86 -6.82 2.57
C PRO A 75 12.47 -6.14 2.53
N VAL A 76 11.89 -5.92 1.35
CA VAL A 76 10.52 -5.37 1.23
C VAL A 76 9.49 -6.36 1.76
N ALA A 77 9.62 -7.64 1.43
CA ALA A 77 8.72 -8.67 1.94
C ALA A 77 8.86 -8.85 3.45
N MET A 78 10.11 -8.88 3.94
CA MET A 78 10.43 -9.17 5.34
C MET A 78 10.07 -8.03 6.29
N TYR A 79 10.39 -6.78 5.92
CA TYR A 79 10.28 -5.62 6.80
C TYR A 79 9.16 -4.68 6.39
N ALA A 80 9.08 -4.33 5.10
CA ALA A 80 8.04 -3.42 4.61
C ALA A 80 6.66 -4.08 4.52
N LEU A 81 6.62 -5.42 4.47
CA LEU A 81 5.40 -6.21 4.40
C LEU A 81 4.56 -5.89 3.16
N ASP A 82 5.22 -5.58 2.03
CA ASP A 82 4.57 -5.36 0.73
C ASP A 82 4.22 -6.70 0.06
N LEU A 83 3.26 -7.37 0.68
CA LEU A 83 2.70 -8.64 0.26
C LEU A 83 1.24 -8.67 0.68
N ASN A 84 0.44 -9.55 0.09
CA ASN A 84 -0.90 -9.77 0.59
C ASN A 84 -1.45 -11.16 0.24
N PRO A 85 -1.76 -12.03 1.22
CA PRO A 85 -2.52 -13.25 1.00
C PRO A 85 -4.02 -12.95 0.92
N SER A 86 -4.77 -13.70 0.10
CA SER A 86 -6.22 -13.57 0.01
C SER A 86 -6.92 -14.91 -0.24
N ILE A 87 -8.10 -15.05 0.36
CA ILE A 87 -9.07 -16.13 0.13
C ILE A 87 -10.24 -15.54 -0.66
N LEU A 88 -10.48 -16.08 -1.85
CA LEU A 88 -11.62 -15.68 -2.68
C LEU A 88 -12.57 -16.86 -2.90
N THR A 89 -13.87 -16.59 -3.06
CA THR A 89 -14.85 -17.58 -3.51
C THR A 89 -14.52 -18.07 -4.92
N GLU A 90 -15.18 -19.13 -5.39
CA GLU A 90 -15.05 -19.65 -6.75
C GLU A 90 -15.26 -18.58 -7.85
N ASP A 91 -16.09 -17.57 -7.58
CA ASP A 91 -16.41 -16.44 -8.46
C ASP A 91 -15.52 -15.20 -8.21
N ALA A 92 -14.43 -15.37 -7.46
CA ALA A 92 -13.49 -14.32 -7.09
C ALA A 92 -14.08 -13.18 -6.23
N GLU A 93 -15.05 -13.47 -5.36
CA GLU A 93 -15.43 -12.53 -4.29
C GLU A 93 -14.50 -12.68 -3.09
N PHE A 94 -14.05 -11.57 -2.49
CA PHE A 94 -13.21 -11.61 -1.30
C PHE A 94 -13.97 -12.20 -0.11
N VAL A 95 -13.43 -13.26 0.47
CA VAL A 95 -13.82 -13.71 1.83
C VAL A 95 -12.99 -12.94 2.85
N PHE A 96 -11.67 -13.03 2.71
CA PHE A 96 -10.71 -12.27 3.49
C PHE A 96 -9.49 -11.95 2.63
N PHE A 97 -8.85 -10.83 2.94
CA PHE A 97 -7.49 -10.52 2.50
C PHE A 97 -6.66 -10.14 3.73
N GLY A 98 -5.35 -10.29 3.67
CA GLY A 98 -4.49 -10.09 4.84
C GLY A 98 -4.41 -8.63 5.31
N PRO A 99 -4.01 -8.38 6.58
CA PRO A 99 -3.86 -7.04 7.14
C PRO A 99 -2.57 -6.32 6.68
N TYR A 100 -1.97 -6.79 5.58
CA TYR A 100 -0.73 -6.29 5.02
C TYR A 100 -1.04 -5.08 4.12
N MET A 101 -0.79 -5.19 2.82
CA MET A 101 -0.94 -4.09 1.89
C MET A 101 -2.38 -3.91 1.41
N GLN A 102 -3.05 -2.86 1.90
CA GLN A 102 -4.50 -2.69 1.76
C GLN A 102 -4.97 -2.42 0.34
N TYR A 103 -4.12 -1.86 -0.54
CA TYR A 103 -4.51 -1.60 -1.94
C TYR A 103 -4.82 -2.90 -2.69
N MET A 104 -4.29 -4.05 -2.23
CA MET A 104 -4.50 -5.35 -2.87
C MET A 104 -5.97 -5.79 -2.88
N SER A 105 -6.77 -5.28 -1.94
CA SER A 105 -8.23 -5.45 -1.91
C SER A 105 -8.97 -4.85 -3.11
N GLY A 106 -8.29 -4.02 -3.91
CA GLY A 106 -8.78 -3.47 -5.18
C GLY A 106 -8.11 -4.04 -6.43
N VAL A 107 -7.23 -5.05 -6.32
CA VAL A 107 -6.45 -5.59 -7.45
C VAL A 107 -6.55 -7.13 -7.58
N THR A 108 -6.56 -7.85 -6.45
CA THR A 108 -6.47 -9.32 -6.45
C THR A 108 -7.65 -9.99 -7.15
N ASP A 109 -8.88 -9.52 -6.92
CA ASP A 109 -10.07 -10.10 -7.55
C ASP A 109 -10.14 -9.83 -9.05
N THR A 110 -9.61 -8.70 -9.54
CA THR A 110 -9.67 -8.39 -10.98
C THR A 110 -8.81 -9.37 -11.79
N GLN A 111 -7.63 -9.76 -11.29
CA GLN A 111 -6.77 -10.75 -11.93
C GLN A 111 -7.42 -12.15 -11.99
N VAL A 112 -8.06 -12.58 -10.89
CA VAL A 112 -8.75 -13.88 -10.87
C VAL A 112 -9.97 -13.88 -11.77
N LYS A 113 -10.74 -12.77 -11.82
CA LYS A 113 -11.87 -12.60 -12.75
C LYS A 113 -11.40 -12.63 -14.21
N TRP A 114 -10.31 -11.95 -14.54
CA TRP A 114 -9.74 -12.00 -15.88
C TRP A 114 -9.33 -13.42 -16.27
N MET A 115 -8.67 -14.15 -15.34
CA MET A 115 -8.26 -15.52 -15.55
C MET A 115 -9.47 -16.46 -15.76
N LEU A 116 -10.55 -16.28 -14.99
CA LEU A 116 -11.79 -17.01 -15.18
C LEU A 116 -12.37 -16.82 -16.59
N GLU A 117 -12.28 -15.63 -17.17
CA GLU A 117 -12.77 -15.35 -18.52
C GLU A 117 -11.80 -15.79 -19.63
N ASN A 118 -10.50 -15.73 -19.39
CA ASN A 118 -9.48 -15.85 -20.44
C ASN A 118 -8.58 -17.10 -20.32
N ARG A 119 -8.71 -17.89 -19.24
CA ARG A 119 -7.89 -19.10 -19.00
C ARG A 119 -8.71 -20.34 -18.67
N ALA A 120 -9.99 -20.21 -18.28
CA ALA A 120 -10.84 -21.35 -17.97
C ALA A 120 -11.02 -22.33 -19.15
N ASP A 121 -10.95 -21.84 -20.40
CA ASP A 121 -11.01 -22.70 -21.59
C ASP A 121 -9.63 -23.20 -22.05
N ASN A 122 -8.67 -22.29 -22.21
CA ASN A 122 -7.30 -22.55 -22.65
C ASN A 122 -6.34 -21.63 -21.86
N PRO A 123 -5.33 -22.15 -21.16
CA PRO A 123 -4.89 -23.56 -21.07
C PRO A 123 -5.74 -24.43 -20.16
N GLY A 124 -6.88 -23.93 -19.68
CA GLY A 124 -7.69 -24.58 -18.67
C GLY A 124 -7.15 -24.32 -17.27
N ILE A 125 -8.03 -24.54 -16.28
CA ILE A 125 -7.75 -24.35 -14.85
C ILE A 125 -8.05 -25.67 -14.17
N ASN A 126 -7.02 -26.33 -13.63
CA ASN A 126 -7.14 -27.65 -13.03
C ASN A 126 -6.60 -27.69 -11.60
N GLU A 127 -6.94 -28.75 -10.87
CA GLU A 127 -6.38 -29.02 -9.55
C GLU A 127 -4.86 -29.15 -9.61
N GLY A 128 -4.16 -28.48 -8.68
CA GLY A 128 -2.70 -28.44 -8.62
C GLY A 128 -2.04 -27.44 -9.58
N ASP A 129 -2.79 -26.77 -10.47
CA ASP A 129 -2.23 -25.69 -11.28
C ASP A 129 -2.02 -24.43 -10.42
N MET A 130 -1.06 -23.57 -10.78
CA MET A 130 -0.97 -22.19 -10.27
C MET A 130 -0.52 -21.23 -11.38
N PHE A 131 -1.00 -19.99 -11.32
CA PHE A 131 -0.77 -18.97 -12.33
C PHE A 131 0.03 -17.81 -11.75
N ILE A 132 1.09 -17.40 -12.45
CA ILE A 132 1.84 -16.17 -12.17
C ILE A 132 1.26 -15.03 -13.00
N ALA A 133 1.17 -13.83 -12.44
CA ALA A 133 0.63 -12.66 -13.12
C ALA A 133 1.20 -11.36 -12.53
N ASN A 134 1.46 -10.36 -13.37
CA ASN A 134 1.88 -9.02 -12.93
C ASN A 134 1.52 -7.90 -13.93
N ASP A 135 0.71 -8.20 -14.95
CA ASP A 135 0.32 -7.21 -15.95
C ASP A 135 -0.66 -6.18 -15.34
N PRO A 136 -0.31 -4.88 -15.28
CA PRO A 136 -1.13 -3.85 -14.65
C PRO A 136 -2.44 -3.57 -15.38
N TRP A 137 -2.52 -3.85 -16.69
CA TRP A 137 -3.79 -3.74 -17.43
C TRP A 137 -4.68 -4.97 -17.22
N VAL A 138 -4.15 -6.05 -16.65
CA VAL A 138 -4.90 -7.28 -16.34
C VAL A 138 -5.16 -7.43 -14.84
N GLY A 139 -4.76 -6.45 -14.03
CA GLY A 139 -5.17 -6.36 -12.63
C GLY A 139 -4.05 -6.27 -11.61
N ALA A 140 -2.78 -6.19 -12.02
CA ALA A 140 -1.71 -5.84 -11.09
C ALA A 140 -1.72 -4.33 -10.77
N ALA A 141 -1.14 -3.94 -9.64
CA ALA A 141 -0.96 -2.53 -9.31
C ALA A 141 0.16 -1.89 -10.15
N HIS A 142 1.27 -2.63 -10.29
CA HIS A 142 2.38 -2.39 -11.21
C HIS A 142 3.11 -3.73 -11.44
N GLN A 143 4.14 -3.75 -12.29
CA GLN A 143 4.80 -4.99 -12.69
C GLN A 143 5.54 -5.70 -11.55
N MET A 144 6.00 -5.00 -10.53
CA MET A 144 6.79 -5.62 -9.46
C MET A 144 5.91 -6.38 -8.46
N ASP A 145 4.62 -6.05 -8.39
CA ASP A 145 3.62 -6.75 -7.59
C ASP A 145 3.17 -8.02 -8.32
N VAL A 146 3.93 -9.10 -8.11
CA VAL A 146 3.70 -10.37 -8.78
C VAL A 146 2.75 -11.24 -7.96
N MET A 147 1.67 -11.66 -8.59
CA MET A 147 0.64 -12.52 -8.00
C MET A 147 0.88 -13.98 -8.35
N LEU A 148 0.73 -14.87 -7.36
CA LEU A 148 0.62 -16.31 -7.56
C LEU A 148 -0.79 -16.78 -7.17
N ILE A 149 -1.52 -17.31 -8.14
CA ILE A 149 -2.95 -17.62 -8.05
C ILE A 149 -3.15 -19.13 -8.04
N ALA A 150 -3.69 -19.69 -6.96
CA ALA A 150 -3.93 -21.12 -6.80
C ALA A 150 -5.45 -21.44 -6.69
N PRO A 151 -6.03 -22.19 -7.64
CA PRO A 151 -7.35 -22.78 -7.48
C PRO A 151 -7.31 -23.91 -6.44
N VAL A 152 -8.30 -23.94 -5.55
CA VAL A 152 -8.56 -25.07 -4.66
C VAL A 152 -9.73 -25.85 -5.18
N PHE A 153 -9.54 -27.13 -5.48
CA PHE A 153 -10.60 -28.03 -5.94
C PHE A 153 -11.09 -28.93 -4.82
N TRP A 154 -12.36 -29.33 -4.89
CA TRP A 154 -12.94 -30.39 -4.07
C TRP A 154 -13.81 -31.29 -4.95
N LYS A 155 -13.46 -32.58 -5.02
CA LYS A 155 -14.18 -33.58 -5.84
C LYS A 155 -14.37 -33.16 -7.31
N GLY A 156 -13.33 -32.56 -7.91
CA GLY A 156 -13.34 -32.14 -9.32
C GLY A 156 -14.09 -30.83 -9.59
N GLU A 157 -14.49 -30.08 -8.55
CA GLU A 157 -15.13 -28.77 -8.67
C GLU A 157 -14.27 -27.69 -8.02
N LEU A 158 -14.13 -26.53 -8.66
CA LEU A 158 -13.44 -25.36 -8.12
C LEU A 158 -14.19 -24.85 -6.88
N PHE A 159 -13.54 -24.94 -5.73
CA PHE A 159 -14.11 -24.54 -4.44
C PHE A 159 -13.80 -23.10 -4.09
N CYS A 160 -12.55 -22.67 -4.19
CA CYS A 160 -12.14 -21.31 -3.86
C CYS A 160 -10.79 -20.98 -4.51
N TRP A 161 -10.31 -19.76 -4.31
CA TRP A 161 -8.95 -19.37 -4.67
C TRP A 161 -8.16 -19.03 -3.43
N ILE A 162 -6.91 -19.51 -3.39
CA ILE A 162 -5.88 -19.03 -2.48
C ILE A 162 -4.88 -18.28 -3.34
N THR A 163 -4.62 -17.03 -2.97
CA THR A 163 -3.78 -16.17 -3.77
C THR A 163 -2.83 -15.40 -2.87
N ASN A 164 -1.68 -15.02 -3.41
CA ASN A 164 -0.87 -14.00 -2.81
C ASN A 164 -0.28 -13.09 -3.86
N CYS A 165 -0.07 -11.83 -3.47
CA CYS A 165 0.77 -10.90 -4.19
C CYS A 165 2.03 -10.61 -3.35
N LEU A 166 3.16 -10.46 -4.01
CA LEU A 166 4.44 -10.14 -3.40
C LEU A 166 5.19 -9.17 -4.30
N HIS A 167 5.63 -8.05 -3.73
CA HIS A 167 6.52 -7.13 -4.42
C HIS A 167 7.90 -7.78 -4.61
N GLN A 168 8.27 -8.02 -5.87
CA GLN A 168 9.51 -8.68 -6.25
C GLN A 168 10.72 -7.78 -6.10
N TYR A 169 11.89 -8.40 -5.99
CA TYR A 169 13.14 -7.66 -5.91
C TYR A 169 13.47 -6.90 -7.21
N ASP A 170 13.44 -7.60 -8.34
CA ASP A 170 13.83 -7.10 -9.67
C ASP A 170 13.26 -7.99 -10.77
N ILE A 171 12.58 -7.45 -11.76
CA ILE A 171 12.05 -8.21 -12.92
C ILE A 171 12.35 -7.51 -14.26
N GLY A 172 13.48 -6.79 -14.33
CA GLY A 172 13.96 -6.17 -15.57
C GLY A 172 13.69 -4.66 -15.68
N GLY A 173 13.52 -4.17 -16.92
CA GLY A 173 13.41 -2.74 -17.27
C GLY A 173 14.74 -2.06 -17.62
N ILE A 174 14.72 -0.76 -17.88
CA ILE A 174 15.93 0.00 -18.24
C ILE A 174 16.74 0.46 -17.02
N THR A 175 16.12 0.44 -15.83
CA THR A 175 16.73 0.87 -14.56
C THR A 175 16.75 -0.30 -13.58
N PRO A 176 17.90 -0.63 -12.95
CA PRO A 176 17.95 -1.55 -11.82
C PRO A 176 17.07 -1.08 -10.67
N SER A 177 16.38 -2.02 -9.99
CA SER A 177 15.36 -1.80 -8.95
C SER A 177 13.92 -1.73 -9.49
N SER A 178 12.97 -1.60 -8.56
CA SER A 178 11.51 -1.68 -8.76
C SER A 178 10.90 -0.54 -9.58
N PHE A 179 11.43 0.67 -9.42
CA PHE A 179 10.74 1.89 -9.84
C PHE A 179 11.57 2.65 -10.89
N CYS A 180 10.97 2.93 -12.06
CA CYS A 180 11.66 3.62 -13.16
C CYS A 180 11.04 5.01 -13.43
N PRO A 181 11.49 6.08 -12.74
CA PRO A 181 10.95 7.44 -12.94
C PRO A 181 11.15 7.99 -14.35
N SER A 182 12.13 7.47 -15.09
CA SER A 182 12.47 7.90 -16.45
C SER A 182 11.85 7.05 -17.55
N ALA A 183 11.00 6.07 -17.21
CA ALA A 183 10.35 5.23 -18.20
C ALA A 183 9.43 6.09 -19.09
N ARG A 184 9.55 5.91 -20.41
CA ARG A 184 8.70 6.62 -21.39
C ARG A 184 7.33 5.98 -21.51
N ASP A 185 7.32 4.65 -21.43
CA ASP A 185 6.17 3.78 -21.53
C ASP A 185 6.51 2.45 -20.81
N ALA A 186 5.57 1.52 -20.77
CA ALA A 186 5.78 0.25 -20.09
C ALA A 186 6.79 -0.69 -20.77
N PHE A 187 7.27 -0.39 -21.98
CA PHE A 187 8.34 -1.17 -22.61
C PHE A 187 9.72 -0.85 -22.02
N ASP A 188 9.86 0.29 -21.35
CA ASP A 188 11.06 0.63 -20.57
C ASP A 188 11.05 -0.04 -19.16
N GLU A 189 9.97 -0.74 -18.79
CA GLU A 189 9.71 -1.27 -17.44
C GLU A 189 9.90 -2.80 -17.36
N GLY A 190 9.56 -3.38 -16.20
CA GLY A 190 9.61 -4.82 -15.97
C GLY A 190 8.71 -5.61 -16.93
N ILE A 191 9.00 -6.90 -17.08
CA ILE A 191 8.23 -7.78 -17.95
C ILE A 191 6.74 -7.79 -17.57
N LEU A 192 5.87 -7.78 -18.59
CA LEU A 192 4.43 -7.92 -18.44
C LEU A 192 4.01 -9.37 -18.65
N ILE A 193 3.47 -9.99 -17.60
CA ILE A 193 3.03 -11.37 -17.57
C ILE A 193 1.53 -11.37 -17.25
N PRO A 194 0.65 -11.51 -18.25
CA PRO A 194 -0.75 -11.82 -17.96
C PRO A 194 -0.81 -13.21 -17.28
N PRO A 195 -1.90 -13.56 -16.56
CA PRO A 195 -2.04 -14.84 -15.88
C PRO A 195 -1.56 -16.03 -16.71
N THR A 196 -0.43 -16.61 -16.33
CA THR A 196 0.29 -17.65 -17.06
C THR A 196 0.55 -18.84 -16.14
N LYS A 197 0.21 -20.05 -16.60
CA LYS A 197 0.38 -21.27 -15.79
C LYS A 197 1.87 -21.54 -15.58
N ILE A 198 2.35 -21.39 -14.34
CA ILE A 198 3.74 -21.64 -13.91
C ILE A 198 3.87 -22.90 -13.07
N VAL A 199 2.80 -23.34 -12.40
CA VAL A 199 2.72 -24.68 -11.78
C VAL A 199 1.64 -25.45 -12.53
N GLU A 200 1.96 -26.66 -12.96
CA GLU A 200 1.03 -27.56 -13.63
C GLU A 200 0.95 -28.87 -12.86
N LYS A 201 -0.25 -29.20 -12.38
CA LYS A 201 -0.51 -30.43 -11.59
C LYS A 201 0.48 -30.63 -10.42
N GLY A 202 0.84 -29.55 -9.73
CA GLY A 202 1.74 -29.56 -8.59
C GLY A 202 3.23 -29.42 -8.93
N GLU A 203 3.60 -29.45 -10.22
CA GLU A 203 4.99 -29.36 -10.66
C GLU A 203 5.31 -27.99 -11.27
N VAL A 204 6.45 -27.40 -10.91
CA VAL A 204 6.88 -26.12 -11.47
C VAL A 204 7.30 -26.31 -12.94
N ARG A 205 6.71 -25.51 -13.82
CA ARG A 205 7.10 -25.39 -15.22
C ARG A 205 8.42 -24.64 -15.34
N ARG A 206 9.51 -25.42 -15.43
CA ARG A 206 10.88 -24.89 -15.50
C ARG A 206 11.10 -23.94 -16.68
N ASP A 207 10.47 -24.19 -17.82
CA ASP A 207 10.53 -23.31 -18.98
C ASP A 207 9.97 -21.90 -18.70
N ILE A 208 8.89 -21.81 -17.93
CA ILE A 208 8.29 -20.54 -17.52
C ILE A 208 9.08 -19.89 -16.38
N GLU A 209 9.54 -20.68 -15.41
CA GLU A 209 10.39 -20.20 -14.33
C GLU A 209 11.70 -19.61 -14.88
N GLU A 210 12.37 -20.30 -15.80
CA GLU A 210 13.61 -19.82 -16.43
C GLU A 210 13.40 -18.51 -17.19
N LEU A 211 12.28 -18.37 -17.92
CA LEU A 211 11.90 -17.12 -18.58
C LEU A 211 11.73 -15.98 -17.56
N TYR A 212 10.98 -16.24 -16.50
CA TYR A 212 10.71 -15.27 -15.44
C TYR A 212 11.99 -14.82 -14.72
N LEU A 213 12.84 -15.77 -14.33
CA LEU A 213 14.09 -15.49 -13.63
C LEU A 213 15.12 -14.80 -14.52
N ARG A 214 15.13 -15.09 -15.84
CA ARG A 214 16.06 -14.47 -16.80
C ARG A 214 15.86 -12.97 -16.96
N SER A 215 14.65 -12.46 -16.70
CA SER A 215 14.36 -11.03 -16.74
C SER A 215 14.99 -10.25 -15.58
N SER A 216 15.44 -10.93 -14.52
CA SER A 216 15.95 -10.31 -13.30
C SER A 216 17.46 -10.12 -13.29
N ARG A 217 17.92 -9.05 -12.65
CA ARG A 217 19.32 -8.81 -12.28
C ARG A 217 19.73 -9.55 -11.00
N LYS A 218 18.77 -10.04 -10.20
CA LYS A 218 18.99 -10.96 -9.07
C LYS A 218 18.10 -12.21 -9.17
N PRO A 219 18.35 -13.11 -10.13
CA PRO A 219 17.57 -14.34 -10.28
C PRO A 219 17.46 -15.19 -8.99
N PRO A 220 18.52 -15.36 -8.16
CA PRO A 220 18.40 -16.14 -6.93
C PRO A 220 17.41 -15.55 -5.91
N ALA A 221 17.35 -14.21 -5.81
CA ALA A 221 16.42 -13.54 -4.88
C ALA A 221 14.97 -13.70 -5.36
N VAL A 222 14.73 -13.50 -6.66
CA VAL A 222 13.41 -13.69 -7.28
C VAL A 222 12.96 -15.16 -7.21
N ALA A 223 13.88 -16.10 -7.39
CA ALA A 223 13.58 -17.52 -7.23
C ALA A 223 13.16 -17.85 -5.79
N LEU A 224 13.85 -17.29 -4.79
CA LEU A 224 13.49 -17.46 -3.38
C LEU A 224 12.13 -16.83 -3.06
N ASP A 225 11.85 -15.64 -3.59
CA ASP A 225 10.53 -14.99 -3.46
C ASP A 225 9.42 -15.84 -4.10
N PHE A 226 9.63 -16.37 -5.31
CA PHE A 226 8.68 -17.28 -5.94
C PHE A 226 8.46 -18.56 -5.11
N ARG A 227 9.52 -19.17 -4.56
CA ARG A 227 9.39 -20.32 -3.65
C ARG A 227 8.62 -19.97 -2.37
N ALA A 228 8.82 -18.76 -1.83
CA ALA A 228 8.07 -18.26 -0.67
C ALA A 228 6.58 -18.12 -0.99
N GLN A 229 6.23 -17.52 -2.14
CA GLN A 229 4.84 -17.42 -2.62
C GLN A 229 4.19 -18.80 -2.81
N LEU A 230 4.94 -19.74 -3.40
CA LEU A 230 4.49 -21.12 -3.61
C LEU A 230 4.22 -21.82 -2.28
N ALA A 231 5.14 -21.75 -1.32
CA ALA A 231 4.98 -22.33 0.00
C ALA A 231 3.77 -21.73 0.75
N GLY A 232 3.57 -20.41 0.64
CA GLY A 232 2.40 -19.73 1.16
C GLY A 232 1.10 -20.28 0.59
N ASN A 233 0.99 -20.37 -0.75
CA ASN A 233 -0.20 -20.90 -1.42
C ASN A 233 -0.45 -22.37 -1.04
N ILE A 234 0.57 -23.22 -1.06
CA ILE A 234 0.44 -24.63 -0.65
C ILE A 234 -0.10 -24.73 0.78
N THR A 235 0.43 -23.92 1.69
CA THR A 235 -0.03 -23.86 3.08
C THR A 235 -1.50 -23.46 3.16
N GLY A 236 -1.89 -22.38 2.48
CA GLY A 236 -3.28 -21.92 2.44
C GLY A 236 -4.24 -22.98 1.85
N CYS A 237 -3.89 -23.57 0.71
CA CYS A 237 -4.66 -24.64 0.07
C CYS A 237 -4.86 -25.84 1.02
N ASN A 238 -3.80 -26.29 1.68
CA ASN A 238 -3.85 -27.41 2.62
C ASN A 238 -4.75 -27.11 3.82
N ARG A 239 -4.71 -25.87 4.35
CA ARG A 239 -5.57 -25.46 5.46
C ARG A 239 -7.05 -25.43 5.06
N ILE A 240 -7.39 -24.92 3.87
CA ILE A 240 -8.76 -24.98 3.35
C ILE A 240 -9.22 -26.42 3.19
N LEU A 241 -8.42 -27.29 2.57
CA LEU A 241 -8.76 -28.71 2.39
C LEU A 241 -8.94 -29.43 3.73
N ALA A 242 -8.15 -29.10 4.74
CA ALA A 242 -8.31 -29.65 6.10
C ALA A 242 -9.64 -29.22 6.74
N LEU A 243 -10.05 -27.95 6.57
CA LEU A 243 -11.36 -27.46 7.02
C LEU A 243 -12.49 -28.20 6.30
N ILE A 244 -12.40 -28.38 4.98
CA ILE A 244 -13.38 -29.11 4.18
C ILE A 244 -13.51 -30.56 4.65
N LYS A 245 -12.39 -31.25 4.90
CA LYS A 245 -12.39 -32.65 5.40
C LYS A 245 -13.03 -32.77 6.78
N ARG A 246 -12.82 -31.78 7.66
CA ARG A 246 -13.30 -31.81 9.05
C ARG A 246 -14.77 -31.41 9.19
N TYR A 247 -15.20 -30.35 8.50
CA TYR A 247 -16.52 -29.75 8.67
C TYR A 247 -17.47 -29.99 7.49
N GLY A 248 -16.96 -30.48 6.36
CA GLY A 248 -17.72 -30.64 5.13
C GLY A 248 -17.66 -29.40 4.23
N ALA A 249 -17.60 -29.63 2.91
CA ALA A 249 -17.47 -28.56 1.92
C ALA A 249 -18.64 -27.56 1.95
N GLU A 250 -19.87 -28.06 2.08
CA GLU A 250 -21.06 -27.21 2.10
C GLU A 250 -21.11 -26.30 3.34
N THR A 251 -20.66 -26.79 4.49
CA THR A 251 -20.58 -26.02 5.74
C THR A 251 -19.51 -24.93 5.62
N VAL A 252 -18.29 -25.27 5.19
CA VAL A 252 -17.21 -24.28 4.99
C VAL A 252 -17.62 -23.22 3.96
N LYS A 253 -18.22 -23.63 2.83
CA LYS A 253 -18.74 -22.70 1.81
C LYS A 253 -19.81 -21.78 2.38
N GLY A 254 -20.73 -22.33 3.18
CA GLY A 254 -21.77 -21.53 3.82
C GLY A 254 -21.20 -20.51 4.81
N VAL A 255 -20.10 -20.84 5.52
CA VAL A 255 -19.40 -19.87 6.37
C VAL A 255 -18.76 -18.76 5.53
N MET A 256 -18.06 -19.11 4.44
CA MET A 256 -17.49 -18.11 3.51
C MET A 256 -18.57 -17.16 2.99
N LYS A 257 -19.73 -17.69 2.58
CA LYS A 257 -20.85 -16.87 2.12
C LYS A 257 -21.41 -15.97 3.22
N LYS A 258 -21.60 -16.53 4.43
CA LYS A 258 -22.08 -15.77 5.59
C LYS A 258 -21.13 -14.65 6.01
N ILE A 259 -19.81 -14.84 5.93
CA ILE A 259 -18.83 -13.76 6.16
C ILE A 259 -19.07 -12.60 5.20
N ILE A 260 -19.23 -12.90 3.91
CA ILE A 260 -19.46 -11.89 2.89
C ILE A 260 -20.80 -11.17 3.12
N ASP A 261 -21.86 -11.91 3.42
CA ASP A 261 -23.20 -11.36 3.64
C ASP A 261 -23.29 -10.55 4.97
N ASP A 262 -22.53 -10.94 6.00
CA ASP A 262 -22.40 -10.17 7.24
C ASP A 262 -21.62 -8.86 7.02
N GLY A 263 -20.55 -8.90 6.22
CA GLY A 263 -19.83 -7.71 5.78
C GLY A 263 -20.68 -6.76 4.95
N GLU A 264 -21.52 -7.31 4.05
CA GLU A 264 -22.50 -6.54 3.30
C GLU A 264 -23.49 -5.85 4.23
N ARG A 265 -24.07 -6.58 5.20
CA ARG A 265 -25.02 -6.00 6.16
C ARG A 265 -24.39 -4.88 6.98
N ALA A 266 -23.19 -5.08 7.51
CA ALA A 266 -22.47 -4.04 8.27
C ALA A 266 -22.21 -2.78 7.44
N PHE A 267 -21.86 -2.94 6.16
CA PHE A 267 -21.71 -1.82 5.23
C PHE A 267 -23.05 -1.11 4.96
N LEU A 268 -24.12 -1.87 4.72
CA LEU A 268 -25.46 -1.32 4.47
C LEU A 268 -26.01 -0.55 5.68
N ASP A 269 -25.78 -1.04 6.90
CA ASP A 269 -26.15 -0.35 8.14
C ASP A 269 -25.47 1.02 8.23
N LYS A 270 -24.21 1.13 7.79
CA LYS A 270 -23.51 2.43 7.68
C LYS A 270 -24.12 3.30 6.58
N MET A 271 -24.40 2.74 5.40
CA MET A 271 -24.97 3.51 4.29
C MET A 271 -26.35 4.10 4.62
N ALA A 272 -27.17 3.40 5.39
CA ALA A 272 -28.48 3.87 5.84
C ALA A 272 -28.43 5.13 6.71
N ARG A 273 -27.30 5.37 7.39
CA ARG A 273 -27.07 6.55 8.26
C ARG A 273 -26.66 7.79 7.48
N LEU A 274 -26.12 7.61 6.28
CA LEU A 274 -25.47 8.66 5.52
C LEU A 274 -26.42 9.29 4.49
N PRO A 275 -26.36 10.62 4.28
CA PRO A 275 -27.20 11.27 3.29
C PRO A 275 -26.80 10.87 1.86
N ASP A 276 -27.74 10.88 0.94
CA ASP A 276 -27.38 10.88 -0.49
C ASP A 276 -26.74 12.20 -0.87
N GLY A 277 -25.75 12.17 -1.76
CA GLY A 277 -24.95 13.35 -2.03
C GLY A 277 -23.77 13.13 -2.96
N VAL A 278 -23.04 14.21 -3.19
CA VAL A 278 -21.84 14.22 -4.03
C VAL A 278 -20.72 14.98 -3.34
N TRP A 279 -19.61 14.31 -3.10
CA TRP A 279 -18.40 14.88 -2.50
C TRP A 279 -17.26 14.85 -3.51
N ARG A 280 -16.49 15.92 -3.53
CA ARG A 280 -15.35 16.06 -4.43
C ARG A 280 -14.13 16.50 -3.66
N ASP A 281 -12.99 15.99 -4.08
CA ASP A 281 -11.71 16.44 -3.60
C ASP A 281 -10.68 16.44 -4.73
N ARG A 282 -9.68 17.30 -4.56
CA ARG A 282 -8.63 17.50 -5.54
C ARG A 282 -7.30 17.63 -4.84
N THR A 283 -6.28 17.05 -5.44
CA THR A 283 -4.89 17.23 -5.04
C THR A 283 -4.00 17.34 -6.28
N TYR A 284 -2.71 17.48 -6.06
CA TYR A 284 -1.73 17.67 -7.12
C TYR A 284 -0.51 16.78 -6.88
N ILE A 285 -0.02 16.19 -7.95
CA ILE A 285 1.25 15.46 -8.01
C ILE A 285 2.19 16.19 -8.96
N GLU A 286 3.49 16.12 -8.73
CA GLU A 286 4.51 16.76 -9.56
C GLU A 286 5.51 15.74 -10.08
N CYS A 287 6.41 16.20 -10.95
CA CYS A 287 7.54 15.40 -11.47
C CYS A 287 7.09 14.14 -12.24
N ALA A 288 6.34 14.31 -13.33
CA ALA A 288 5.95 13.21 -14.21
C ALA A 288 7.13 12.46 -14.83
N ALA A 289 8.25 13.15 -15.02
CA ALA A 289 9.51 12.60 -15.49
C ALA A 289 10.67 13.47 -14.99
N PRO A 290 11.92 13.00 -15.04
CA PRO A 290 13.09 13.82 -14.75
C PRO A 290 13.07 15.13 -15.57
N GLY A 291 13.25 16.26 -14.87
CA GLY A 291 13.21 17.58 -15.49
C GLY A 291 11.81 18.22 -15.61
N ASP A 292 10.72 17.47 -15.38
CA ASP A 292 9.39 18.08 -15.28
C ASP A 292 9.31 19.00 -14.05
N ARG A 293 8.68 20.15 -14.26
CA ARG A 293 8.48 21.21 -13.26
C ARG A 293 7.00 21.59 -13.11
N LYS A 294 6.10 20.82 -13.73
CA LYS A 294 4.65 21.03 -13.68
C LYS A 294 4.03 20.25 -12.53
N THR A 295 2.85 20.71 -12.12
CA THR A 295 1.93 19.98 -11.25
C THR A 295 0.76 19.45 -12.06
N HIS A 296 0.35 18.22 -11.79
CA HIS A 296 -0.72 17.49 -12.46
C HIS A 296 -1.84 17.24 -11.47
N ARG A 297 -3.07 17.56 -11.87
CA ARG A 297 -4.24 17.50 -11.00
C ARG A 297 -4.75 16.07 -10.88
N VAL A 298 -5.07 15.66 -9.65
CA VAL A 298 -5.74 14.39 -9.33
C VAL A 298 -7.09 14.70 -8.70
N MET A 299 -8.16 14.10 -9.24
CA MET A 299 -9.54 14.32 -8.81
C MET A 299 -10.17 13.01 -8.37
N ILE A 300 -10.95 13.05 -7.29
CA ILE A 300 -11.91 12.00 -6.94
C ILE A 300 -13.26 12.65 -6.67
N THR A 301 -14.31 12.09 -7.28
CA THR A 301 -15.71 12.38 -6.97
C THR A 301 -16.36 11.12 -6.43
N LEU A 302 -16.96 11.22 -5.25
CA LEU A 302 -17.81 10.20 -4.64
C LEU A 302 -19.26 10.62 -4.75
N ARG A 303 -20.10 9.75 -5.30
CA ARG A 303 -21.56 9.89 -5.30
C ARG A 303 -22.17 8.79 -4.44
N LYS A 304 -23.08 9.15 -3.54
CA LYS A 304 -23.90 8.20 -2.82
C LYS A 304 -25.36 8.31 -3.28
N GLN A 305 -25.97 7.19 -3.61
CA GLN A 305 -27.41 7.06 -3.84
C GLN A 305 -27.94 5.79 -3.18
N GLY A 306 -28.82 5.94 -2.18
CA GLY A 306 -29.31 4.83 -1.38
C GLY A 306 -28.15 4.06 -0.72
N THR A 307 -27.93 2.82 -1.18
CA THR A 307 -26.85 1.96 -0.69
C THR A 307 -25.60 1.99 -1.57
N LYS A 308 -25.66 2.62 -2.74
CA LYS A 308 -24.59 2.59 -3.75
C LYS A 308 -23.63 3.75 -3.59
N LEU A 309 -22.34 3.44 -3.68
CA LEU A 309 -21.26 4.41 -3.82
C LEU A 309 -20.70 4.32 -5.24
N VAL A 310 -20.55 5.45 -5.92
CA VAL A 310 -19.92 5.54 -7.24
C VAL A 310 -18.72 6.46 -7.16
N PHE A 311 -17.55 5.94 -7.51
CA PHE A 311 -16.31 6.70 -7.59
C PHE A 311 -16.00 7.08 -9.04
N GLU A 312 -15.62 8.34 -9.26
CA GLU A 312 -15.25 8.89 -10.57
C GLU A 312 -13.95 9.71 -10.42
N ASN A 313 -13.17 9.84 -11.50
CA ASN A 313 -11.93 10.62 -11.52
C ASN A 313 -11.95 11.80 -12.52
N ALA A 314 -13.13 12.12 -13.07
CA ALA A 314 -13.29 13.15 -14.09
C ALA A 314 -12.66 14.49 -13.65
N GLY A 315 -11.84 15.06 -14.54
CA GLY A 315 -11.04 16.25 -14.27
C GLY A 315 -9.60 15.97 -13.81
N THR A 316 -9.23 14.71 -13.57
CA THR A 316 -7.82 14.31 -13.45
C THR A 316 -7.06 14.62 -14.73
N ALA A 317 -5.77 14.97 -14.62
CA ALA A 317 -4.92 15.26 -15.76
C ALA A 317 -4.73 14.01 -16.67
N PRO A 318 -4.48 14.20 -17.98
CA PRO A 318 -4.14 13.10 -18.88
C PRO A 318 -2.94 12.30 -18.39
N GLN A 319 -2.85 11.02 -18.77
CA GLN A 319 -1.69 10.19 -18.49
C GLN A 319 -0.41 10.82 -19.05
N ILE A 320 0.68 10.77 -18.27
CA ILE A 320 1.95 11.42 -18.61
C ILE A 320 3.12 10.80 -17.84
N GLY A 321 4.27 10.64 -18.50
CA GLY A 321 5.52 10.18 -17.88
C GLY A 321 5.35 8.87 -17.11
N ALA A 322 6.00 8.77 -15.95
CA ALA A 322 5.98 7.59 -15.09
C ALA A 322 5.01 7.67 -13.90
N ILE A 323 4.24 8.76 -13.75
CA ILE A 323 3.33 9.01 -12.62
C ILE A 323 1.93 8.40 -12.82
N ASN A 324 1.79 7.32 -13.59
CA ASN A 324 0.47 6.78 -13.93
C ASN A 324 0.09 5.56 -13.09
N ALA A 325 -1.21 5.25 -13.03
CA ALA A 325 -1.76 3.99 -12.58
C ALA A 325 -2.87 3.53 -13.53
N THR A 326 -3.02 2.21 -13.68
CA THR A 326 -4.14 1.62 -14.42
C THR A 326 -5.42 1.62 -13.58
N TYR A 327 -6.53 1.15 -14.17
CA TYR A 327 -7.81 0.97 -13.48
C TYR A 327 -7.67 0.26 -12.13
N SER A 328 -6.93 -0.85 -12.08
CA SER A 328 -6.80 -1.66 -10.85
C SER A 328 -6.00 -0.94 -9.77
N GLY A 329 -4.92 -0.24 -10.13
CA GLY A 329 -4.18 0.59 -9.18
C GLY A 329 -5.04 1.72 -8.58
N TRP A 330 -5.84 2.39 -9.41
CA TRP A 330 -6.76 3.45 -8.95
C TRP A 330 -7.88 2.92 -8.07
N ARG A 331 -8.50 1.80 -8.46
CA ARG A 331 -9.46 1.08 -7.62
C ARG A 331 -8.83 0.69 -6.29
N GLY A 332 -7.61 0.15 -6.30
CA GLY A 332 -6.82 -0.19 -5.12
C GLY A 332 -6.62 0.97 -4.17
N ALA A 333 -6.25 2.15 -4.68
CA ALA A 333 -6.09 3.36 -3.87
C ALA A 333 -7.39 3.76 -3.15
N ILE A 334 -8.53 3.70 -3.82
CA ILE A 334 -9.83 4.00 -3.20
C ILE A 334 -10.20 2.96 -2.14
N MET A 335 -9.89 1.68 -2.40
CA MET A 335 -10.19 0.59 -1.48
C MET A 335 -9.46 0.73 -0.15
N VAL A 336 -8.24 1.27 -0.11
CA VAL A 336 -7.54 1.56 1.16
C VAL A 336 -8.42 2.42 2.09
N ALA A 337 -8.95 3.52 1.58
CA ALA A 337 -9.80 4.43 2.37
C ALA A 337 -11.12 3.77 2.79
N LEU A 338 -11.71 2.95 1.91
CA LEU A 338 -12.92 2.18 2.23
C LEU A 338 -12.68 1.15 3.34
N ASN A 339 -11.52 0.48 3.31
CA ASN A 339 -11.18 -0.54 4.29
C ASN A 339 -11.04 0.06 5.67
N GLU A 340 -10.25 1.13 5.79
CA GLU A 340 -9.93 1.76 7.06
C GLU A 340 -11.11 2.56 7.64
N LEU A 341 -11.95 3.19 6.81
CA LEU A 341 -13.06 4.02 7.28
C LEU A 341 -14.41 3.28 7.34
N LEU A 342 -14.64 2.29 6.48
CA LEU A 342 -15.97 1.66 6.33
C LEU A 342 -16.00 0.15 6.56
N CYS A 343 -14.86 -0.57 6.54
CA CYS A 343 -14.84 -2.04 6.62
C CYS A 343 -13.94 -2.62 7.73
N TRP A 344 -13.39 -1.77 8.61
CA TRP A 344 -12.45 -2.17 9.66
C TRP A 344 -13.07 -3.11 10.70
N ASP A 345 -14.37 -2.97 10.95
CA ASP A 345 -15.16 -3.70 11.96
C ASP A 345 -15.54 -5.13 11.54
N GLN A 346 -15.18 -5.55 10.32
CA GLN A 346 -15.45 -6.90 9.79
C GLN A 346 -14.16 -7.64 9.38
N TYR A 347 -13.02 -7.34 10.03
CA TYR A 347 -11.70 -7.89 9.67
C TYR A 347 -11.38 -7.72 8.18
N TYR A 348 -11.77 -6.57 7.62
CA TYR A 348 -11.61 -6.26 6.20
C TYR A 348 -12.26 -7.31 5.26
N ALA A 349 -13.37 -7.93 5.66
CA ALA A 349 -14.20 -8.76 4.79
C ALA A 349 -14.98 -7.88 3.77
N VAL A 350 -14.28 -7.41 2.75
CA VAL A 350 -14.77 -6.39 1.81
C VAL A 350 -15.70 -6.90 0.72
N GLY A 351 -15.79 -8.22 0.50
CA GLY A 351 -16.55 -8.79 -0.62
C GLY A 351 -18.00 -8.33 -0.67
N GLY A 352 -18.64 -8.21 0.50
CA GLY A 352 -20.03 -7.76 0.61
C GLY A 352 -20.20 -6.28 0.31
N ALA A 353 -19.31 -5.44 0.85
CA ALA A 353 -19.30 -4.00 0.57
C ALA A 353 -19.07 -3.71 -0.92
N LEU A 354 -18.16 -4.45 -1.58
CA LEU A 354 -17.85 -4.30 -3.00
C LEU A 354 -19.06 -4.51 -3.94
N ARG A 355 -20.10 -5.25 -3.52
CA ARG A 355 -21.36 -5.37 -4.30
C ARG A 355 -22.10 -4.03 -4.44
N HIS A 356 -21.77 -3.04 -3.60
CA HIS A 356 -22.40 -1.72 -3.53
C HIS A 356 -21.47 -0.57 -3.95
N ILE A 357 -20.31 -0.89 -4.51
CA ILE A 357 -19.31 0.10 -4.87
C ILE A 357 -19.01 -0.04 -6.36
N ASP A 358 -19.38 0.99 -7.11
CA ASP A 358 -19.12 1.09 -8.53
C ASP A 358 -17.93 2.04 -8.78
N PHE A 359 -17.10 1.66 -9.74
CA PHE A 359 -15.91 2.39 -10.17
C PHE A 359 -16.13 2.83 -11.61
N ASP A 360 -16.37 4.12 -11.84
CA ASP A 360 -16.66 4.72 -13.15
C ASP A 360 -15.62 5.80 -13.52
N PRO A 361 -14.35 5.40 -13.73
CA PRO A 361 -13.31 6.35 -14.11
C PRO A 361 -13.43 6.74 -15.58
N THR A 362 -12.73 7.81 -15.91
CA THR A 362 -12.41 8.29 -17.25
C THR A 362 -11.05 7.71 -17.65
N PRO A 363 -10.99 6.79 -18.63
CA PRO A 363 -9.72 6.25 -19.16
C PRO A 363 -8.86 7.34 -19.81
N GLY A 364 -7.57 7.05 -19.99
CA GLY A 364 -6.60 8.00 -20.56
C GLY A 364 -6.11 9.08 -19.58
N THR A 365 -6.53 9.01 -18.32
CA THR A 365 -6.08 9.91 -17.24
C THR A 365 -4.93 9.27 -16.47
N LEU A 366 -4.13 10.07 -15.75
CA LEU A 366 -2.96 9.53 -15.04
C LEU A 366 -3.35 8.50 -13.96
N ASN A 367 -4.57 8.52 -13.43
CA ASN A 367 -5.06 7.52 -12.49
C ASN A 367 -6.09 6.58 -13.12
N CYS A 368 -6.09 6.43 -14.44
CA CYS A 368 -6.75 5.33 -15.15
C CYS A 368 -6.15 5.26 -16.56
N ALA A 369 -4.86 4.92 -16.61
CA ALA A 369 -4.07 5.04 -17.82
C ALA A 369 -4.27 3.88 -18.80
N ASP A 370 -4.31 4.22 -20.08
CA ASP A 370 -4.37 3.28 -21.20
C ASP A 370 -2.96 2.80 -21.56
N PHE A 371 -2.89 1.61 -22.16
CA PHE A 371 -1.65 1.02 -22.63
C PHE A 371 -1.06 1.88 -23.77
N PRO A 372 0.27 2.15 -23.80
CA PRO A 372 1.34 1.58 -22.97
C PRO A 372 1.90 2.55 -21.90
N ALA A 373 1.08 3.32 -21.17
CA ALA A 373 1.62 4.24 -20.16
C ALA A 373 2.61 3.58 -19.18
N SER A 374 3.66 4.31 -18.77
CA SER A 374 4.55 3.85 -17.69
C SER A 374 3.81 3.88 -16.35
N VAL A 375 3.87 2.76 -15.62
CA VAL A 375 3.14 2.53 -14.37
C VAL A 375 4.00 1.88 -13.27
N SER A 376 5.30 1.66 -13.49
CA SER A 376 6.19 1.06 -12.49
C SER A 376 6.17 1.82 -11.17
N THR A 377 6.05 3.15 -11.19
CA THR A 377 6.03 3.97 -9.97
C THR A 377 4.65 4.12 -9.35
N ALA A 378 3.60 3.52 -9.93
CA ALA A 378 2.21 3.71 -9.54
C ALA A 378 1.99 3.63 -8.01
N PRO A 379 2.52 2.64 -7.28
CA PRO A 379 2.27 2.50 -5.84
C PRO A 379 2.77 3.69 -5.01
N VAL A 380 3.89 4.31 -5.39
CA VAL A 380 4.53 5.42 -4.66
C VAL A 380 4.19 6.80 -5.23
N GLN A 381 3.67 6.86 -6.45
CA GLN A 381 3.23 8.09 -7.11
C GLN A 381 1.70 8.16 -7.20
N CYS A 382 1.12 7.65 -8.28
CA CYS A 382 -0.29 7.85 -8.64
C CYS A 382 -1.29 7.26 -7.64
N MET A 383 -1.05 6.03 -7.18
CA MET A 383 -1.92 5.36 -6.21
C MET A 383 -1.85 6.08 -4.87
N GLU A 384 -0.64 6.40 -4.41
CA GLU A 384 -0.41 7.11 -3.16
C GLU A 384 -1.08 8.49 -3.14
N ILE A 385 -0.91 9.30 -4.19
CA ILE A 385 -1.57 10.61 -4.23
C ILE A 385 -3.09 10.49 -4.31
N SER A 386 -3.61 9.41 -4.91
CA SER A 386 -5.05 9.15 -5.02
C SER A 386 -5.67 8.76 -3.68
N LEU A 387 -4.88 8.31 -2.69
CA LEU A 387 -5.36 8.04 -1.33
C LEU A 387 -5.92 9.31 -0.69
N TYR A 388 -5.21 10.45 -0.79
CA TYR A 388 -5.59 11.70 -0.12
C TYR A 388 -7.01 12.17 -0.49
N PRO A 389 -7.37 12.37 -1.77
CA PRO A 389 -8.71 12.76 -2.14
C PRO A 389 -9.74 11.66 -1.85
N ALA A 390 -9.38 10.37 -1.92
CA ALA A 390 -10.29 9.26 -1.56
C ALA A 390 -10.69 9.31 -0.07
N TYR A 391 -9.71 9.46 0.82
CA TYR A 391 -9.95 9.69 2.25
C TYR A 391 -10.78 10.94 2.49
N ASN A 392 -10.46 12.04 1.82
CA ASN A 392 -11.16 13.30 2.00
C ASN A 392 -12.63 13.19 1.58
N VAL A 393 -12.96 12.58 0.44
CA VAL A 393 -14.37 12.46 0.00
C VAL A 393 -15.18 11.53 0.90
N ILE A 394 -14.61 10.41 1.35
CA ILE A 394 -15.28 9.49 2.29
C ILE A 394 -15.44 10.17 3.65
N SER A 395 -14.41 10.85 4.16
CA SER A 395 -14.46 11.58 5.42
C SER A 395 -15.51 12.70 5.39
N LYS A 396 -15.62 13.44 4.28
CA LYS A 396 -16.68 14.46 4.10
C LYS A 396 -18.08 13.85 4.08
N MET A 397 -18.24 12.65 3.53
CA MET A 397 -19.51 11.91 3.55
C MET A 397 -19.87 11.49 4.98
N ILE A 398 -18.96 10.81 5.68
CA ILE A 398 -19.24 10.26 7.01
C ILE A 398 -19.30 11.32 8.11
N HIS A 399 -18.78 12.54 7.86
CA HIS A 399 -18.86 13.67 8.79
C HIS A 399 -20.30 14.05 9.18
N ALA A 400 -21.27 13.78 8.30
CA ALA A 400 -22.68 14.09 8.54
C ALA A 400 -23.29 13.29 9.70
N ASP A 401 -22.74 12.11 10.04
CA ASP A 401 -23.26 11.26 11.11
C ASP A 401 -22.41 11.38 12.39
N PRO A 402 -23.00 11.70 13.57
CA PRO A 402 -22.27 11.89 14.81
C PRO A 402 -21.48 10.68 15.34
N GLU A 403 -21.91 9.46 15.03
CA GLU A 403 -21.20 8.25 15.42
C GLU A 403 -20.07 7.95 14.44
N MET A 404 -20.35 7.94 13.14
CA MET A 404 -19.34 7.62 12.13
C MET A 404 -18.24 8.69 12.01
N ARG A 405 -18.54 9.97 12.28
CA ARG A 405 -17.52 11.04 12.24
C ARG A 405 -16.38 10.82 13.25
N LYS A 406 -16.57 9.94 14.24
CA LYS A 406 -15.56 9.58 15.24
C LYS A 406 -14.39 8.82 14.63
N ASP A 407 -14.64 8.09 13.56
CA ASP A 407 -13.67 7.21 12.88
C ASP A 407 -12.85 7.97 11.81
N ILE A 408 -13.15 9.25 11.60
CA ILE A 408 -12.42 10.07 10.62
C ILE A 408 -10.96 10.22 11.05
N MET A 409 -10.07 9.92 10.11
CA MET A 409 -8.63 10.16 10.23
C MET A 409 -8.10 10.83 8.97
N CYS A 410 -7.20 11.78 9.14
CA CYS A 410 -6.36 12.23 8.04
C CYS A 410 -5.37 11.12 7.73
N ILE A 411 -5.08 10.92 6.45
CA ILE A 411 -3.84 10.25 6.12
C ILE A 411 -2.70 11.23 6.34
N GLY A 412 -1.80 10.83 7.22
CA GLY A 412 -0.48 11.40 7.40
C GLY A 412 0.52 10.29 7.18
N GLY A 413 1.75 10.66 6.83
CA GLY A 413 2.84 9.73 6.59
C GLY A 413 3.58 10.03 5.30
N THR A 414 4.79 10.62 5.44
CA THR A 414 5.73 11.01 4.37
C THR A 414 5.07 11.39 3.05
N SER A 415 4.79 12.69 2.86
CA SER A 415 4.18 13.25 1.66
C SER A 415 4.61 12.54 0.37
N GLN A 416 3.87 11.54 -0.13
CA GLN A 416 4.30 10.63 -1.21
C GLN A 416 5.70 10.03 -1.01
N TRP A 417 5.78 8.84 -0.39
CA TRP A 417 6.98 8.01 -0.13
C TRP A 417 8.28 8.57 -0.76
N PRO A 418 9.17 9.23 0.01
CA PRO A 418 10.46 9.73 -0.48
C PRO A 418 11.42 8.57 -0.74
N ALA A 419 11.17 7.83 -1.82
CA ALA A 419 11.90 6.64 -2.16
C ALA A 419 13.34 7.01 -2.48
N THR A 420 14.25 6.30 -1.81
CA THR A 420 15.69 6.39 -2.04
C THR A 420 16.13 5.04 -2.55
N LEU A 421 16.53 4.98 -3.82
CA LEU A 421 16.98 3.74 -4.43
C LEU A 421 18.51 3.80 -4.49
N PHE A 422 19.16 2.75 -3.99
CA PHE A 422 20.61 2.61 -4.07
C PHE A 422 20.97 1.48 -5.01
N ARG A 423 22.03 1.67 -5.78
CA ARG A 423 22.58 0.63 -6.66
C ARG A 423 24.10 0.75 -6.78
N GLY A 424 24.73 -0.38 -7.08
CA GLY A 424 26.17 -0.49 -7.25
C GLY A 424 26.69 -1.85 -6.79
N ILE A 425 27.91 -1.84 -6.26
CA ILE A 425 28.55 -2.99 -5.61
C ILE A 425 28.49 -2.78 -4.10
N ASP A 426 27.98 -3.79 -3.39
CA ASP A 426 27.86 -3.76 -1.93
C ASP A 426 29.21 -4.04 -1.25
N GLN A 427 29.22 -3.97 0.08
CA GLN A 427 30.41 -4.21 0.90
C GLN A 427 30.93 -5.66 0.83
N TRP A 428 30.18 -6.58 0.19
CA TRP A 428 30.52 -7.98 0.01
C TRP A 428 31.03 -8.29 -1.41
N GLY A 429 31.02 -7.30 -2.31
CA GLY A 429 31.44 -7.45 -3.69
C GLY A 429 30.31 -7.89 -4.63
N GLU A 430 29.06 -7.90 -4.17
CA GLU A 430 27.89 -8.33 -4.94
C GLU A 430 27.17 -7.14 -5.57
N ASN A 431 26.56 -7.35 -6.74
CA ASN A 431 25.65 -6.36 -7.32
C ASN A 431 24.43 -6.17 -6.41
N TYR A 432 24.07 -4.92 -6.13
CA TYR A 432 22.84 -4.59 -5.44
C TYR A 432 22.12 -3.42 -6.11
N GLY A 433 20.83 -3.31 -5.83
CA GLY A 433 19.92 -2.40 -6.51
C GLY A 433 18.57 -2.46 -5.84
N TYR A 434 18.35 -1.62 -4.85
CA TYR A 434 17.15 -1.73 -4.03
C TYR A 434 16.72 -0.44 -3.35
N ILE A 435 15.46 -0.41 -2.90
CA ILE A 435 14.88 0.72 -2.19
C ILE A 435 15.24 0.68 -0.71
N LEU A 436 15.65 1.84 -0.18
CA LEU A 436 15.70 2.09 1.24
C LEU A 436 14.26 2.23 1.76
N VAL A 437 13.86 1.29 2.61
CA VAL A 437 12.50 1.20 3.17
C VAL A 437 12.26 2.08 4.41
N ASP A 438 13.26 2.86 4.85
CA ASP A 438 13.13 3.81 5.97
C ASP A 438 11.93 4.79 5.88
N PRO A 439 11.47 5.25 4.71
CA PRO A 439 10.26 6.07 4.64
C PRO A 439 8.99 5.40 5.17
N ILE A 440 9.01 4.09 5.43
CA ILE A 440 7.91 3.41 6.13
C ILE A 440 7.71 3.91 7.55
N GLY A 441 8.75 4.50 8.18
CA GLY A 441 8.63 5.22 9.46
C GLY A 441 7.95 6.57 9.36
N GLY A 442 7.01 6.72 8.43
CA GLY A 442 6.17 7.91 8.29
C GLY A 442 5.27 8.13 9.51
N ALA A 443 4.59 9.27 9.53
CA ALA A 443 3.56 9.59 10.52
C ALA A 443 2.21 8.92 10.17
N ILE A 444 1.25 8.95 11.09
CA ILE A 444 -0.18 8.85 10.79
C ILE A 444 -0.82 10.23 11.04
N GLY A 445 -1.82 10.60 10.25
CA GLY A 445 -2.47 11.90 10.34
C GLY A 445 -3.36 12.01 11.58
N ALA A 446 -3.87 13.21 11.84
CA ALA A 446 -4.73 13.45 13.00
C ALA A 446 -6.05 12.67 12.90
N PHE A 447 -6.56 12.21 14.04
CA PHE A 447 -7.89 11.62 14.16
C PHE A 447 -8.91 12.69 14.54
N ALA A 448 -10.18 12.44 14.28
CA ALA A 448 -11.27 13.31 14.75
C ALA A 448 -11.33 13.43 16.29
N GLN A 449 -10.65 12.53 17.01
CA GLN A 449 -10.64 12.46 18.46
C GLN A 449 -9.26 12.66 19.10
N GLY A 450 -8.20 12.84 18.32
CA GLY A 450 -6.85 12.91 18.88
C GLY A 450 -5.77 13.24 17.86
N ASP A 451 -4.59 13.60 18.38
CA ASP A 451 -3.40 13.80 17.56
C ASP A 451 -3.03 12.52 16.80
N GLY A 452 -2.37 12.70 15.65
CA GLY A 452 -1.84 11.62 14.86
C GLY A 452 -0.61 10.97 15.50
N ILE A 453 -0.24 9.79 14.98
CA ILE A 453 0.85 8.98 15.53
C ILE A 453 2.16 9.39 14.86
N SER A 454 3.11 9.94 15.63
CA SER A 454 4.47 10.20 15.12
C SER A 454 5.18 8.88 14.82
N THR A 455 5.90 8.82 13.70
CA THR A 455 6.59 7.60 13.21
C THR A 455 5.69 6.35 13.23
N GLY A 456 4.37 6.54 13.06
CA GLY A 456 3.33 5.53 13.20
C GLY A 456 3.17 4.60 12.01
N GLY A 457 3.98 4.72 10.97
CA GLY A 457 3.92 3.84 9.80
C GLY A 457 3.24 4.47 8.60
N GLN A 458 2.58 3.62 7.81
CA GLN A 458 1.74 4.03 6.69
C GLN A 458 0.36 3.41 6.84
N SER A 459 -0.69 4.22 6.68
CA SER A 459 -2.07 3.78 6.92
C SER A 459 -2.45 2.59 6.00
N ARG A 460 -2.01 2.64 4.73
CA ARG A 460 -2.19 1.56 3.74
C ARG A 460 -1.54 0.21 4.10
N THR A 461 -0.69 0.17 5.14
CA THR A 461 -0.05 -1.06 5.62
C THR A 461 -0.06 -1.05 7.16
N PRO A 462 -1.21 -1.34 7.80
CA PRO A 462 -1.38 -1.14 9.25
C PRO A 462 -0.38 -1.89 10.14
N ILE A 463 0.18 -2.99 9.64
CA ILE A 463 1.13 -3.83 10.39
C ILE A 463 2.61 -3.58 10.04
N CYS A 464 2.89 -2.58 9.20
CA CYS A 464 4.25 -2.28 8.74
C CYS A 464 5.20 -1.97 9.89
N LYS A 465 6.49 -2.21 9.66
CA LYS A 465 7.54 -1.98 10.66
C LYS A 465 8.72 -1.27 10.01
N LEU A 466 9.21 -0.24 10.68
CA LEU A 466 10.47 0.41 10.32
C LEU A 466 11.63 -0.57 10.58
N PRO A 467 12.51 -0.85 9.60
CA PRO A 467 13.64 -1.76 9.80
C PRO A 467 14.65 -1.22 10.82
N ASN A 468 15.40 -2.14 11.43
CA ASN A 468 16.55 -1.77 12.25
C ASN A 468 17.66 -1.21 11.38
N VAL A 469 18.31 -0.14 11.85
CA VAL A 469 19.45 0.49 11.17
C VAL A 469 20.55 -0.52 10.86
N GLU A 470 20.89 -1.39 11.82
CA GLU A 470 21.92 -2.42 11.64
C GLU A 470 21.62 -3.39 10.48
N HIS A 471 20.35 -3.75 10.27
CA HIS A 471 19.97 -4.62 9.15
C HIS A 471 20.10 -3.89 7.81
N THR A 472 19.74 -2.60 7.78
CA THR A 472 19.95 -1.75 6.60
C THR A 472 21.43 -1.63 6.27
N GLU A 473 22.30 -1.38 7.26
CA GLU A 473 23.76 -1.28 7.07
C GLU A 473 24.42 -2.62 6.69
N GLN A 474 23.81 -3.77 7.01
CA GLN A 474 24.24 -5.08 6.52
C GLN A 474 23.93 -5.30 5.03
N THR A 475 22.87 -4.66 4.54
CA THR A 475 22.33 -4.85 3.18
C THR A 475 22.83 -3.80 2.19
N PHE A 476 23.06 -2.58 2.68
CA PHE A 476 23.51 -1.45 1.89
C PHE A 476 24.88 -1.00 2.39
N PRO A 477 25.80 -0.61 1.48
CA PRO A 477 27.11 -0.06 1.86
C PRO A 477 26.97 1.40 2.30
N ILE A 478 26.16 1.63 3.33
CA ILE A 478 25.91 2.93 3.95
C ILE A 478 26.08 2.81 5.46
N LEU A 479 26.37 3.94 6.10
CA LEU A 479 26.40 4.08 7.55
C LEU A 479 25.43 5.19 7.94
N PHE A 480 24.47 4.90 8.82
CA PHE A 480 23.57 5.91 9.36
C PHE A 480 24.29 6.76 10.40
N LEU A 481 24.21 8.08 10.20
CA LEU A 481 24.65 9.05 11.20
C LEU A 481 23.54 9.34 12.21
N TYR A 482 22.29 9.37 11.75
CA TYR A 482 21.12 9.45 12.62
C TYR A 482 19.84 9.03 11.91
N ARG A 483 18.86 8.65 12.72
CA ARG A 483 17.45 8.54 12.34
C ARG A 483 16.61 9.09 13.49
N LYS A 484 15.80 10.12 13.24
CA LYS A 484 15.03 10.82 14.30
C LYS A 484 13.72 11.38 13.75
N GLU A 485 12.80 11.72 14.66
CA GLU A 485 11.58 12.44 14.28
C GLU A 485 11.91 13.87 13.79
N MET A 486 11.27 14.29 12.71
CA MET A 486 11.37 15.64 12.16
C MET A 486 10.40 16.55 12.92
N ILE A 487 10.96 17.48 13.69
CA ILE A 487 10.19 18.50 14.41
C ILE A 487 9.39 19.35 13.42
N ASP A 488 8.18 19.73 13.81
CA ASP A 488 7.25 20.57 13.03
C ASP A 488 6.82 19.99 11.67
N SER A 489 7.00 18.69 11.44
CA SER A 489 6.60 18.07 10.16
C SER A 489 5.10 17.73 10.09
N GLY A 490 4.43 17.61 11.23
CA GLY A 490 3.02 17.24 11.33
C GLY A 490 2.10 18.42 11.00
N GLY A 491 1.04 18.15 10.22
CA GLY A 491 0.06 19.19 9.86
C GLY A 491 -0.63 19.79 11.08
N ALA A 492 -0.72 21.12 11.12
CA ALA A 492 -1.34 21.84 12.23
C ALA A 492 -2.88 21.76 12.18
N GLY A 493 -3.54 21.63 13.33
CA GLY A 493 -4.99 21.57 13.42
C GLY A 493 -5.44 21.55 14.88
N LYS A 494 -6.75 21.38 15.11
CA LYS A 494 -7.29 21.11 16.47
C LYS A 494 -6.57 19.93 17.11
N TYR A 495 -6.37 18.89 16.31
CA TYR A 495 -5.46 17.80 16.56
C TYR A 495 -4.35 17.85 15.50
N ARG A 496 -3.11 17.67 15.93
CA ARG A 496 -1.93 17.75 15.06
C ARG A 496 -1.69 16.41 14.39
N GLY A 497 -1.29 16.40 13.12
CA GLY A 497 -0.80 15.17 12.47
C GLY A 497 0.50 14.67 13.11
N GLY A 498 0.79 13.37 13.05
CA GLY A 498 2.02 12.81 13.60
C GLY A 498 3.30 13.41 13.00
N LEU A 499 4.42 13.31 13.72
CA LEU A 499 5.73 13.70 13.19
C LEU A 499 6.30 12.60 12.27
N SER A 500 6.92 13.02 11.17
CA SER A 500 7.62 12.17 10.22
C SER A 500 9.04 11.88 10.72
N ALA A 501 9.80 11.06 10.00
CA ALA A 501 11.21 10.81 10.29
C ALA A 501 12.15 11.53 9.32
N GLU A 502 13.38 11.81 9.77
CA GLU A 502 14.53 12.09 8.91
C GLU A 502 15.66 11.11 9.19
N SER A 503 16.27 10.62 8.11
CA SER A 503 17.44 9.74 8.14
C SER A 503 18.60 10.44 7.44
N CYS A 504 19.80 10.33 8.02
CA CYS A 504 21.04 10.79 7.43
C CYS A 504 22.05 9.65 7.44
N PHE A 505 22.66 9.40 6.30
CA PHE A 505 23.61 8.33 6.09
C PHE A 505 24.71 8.78 5.13
N ILE A 506 25.82 8.05 5.13
CA ILE A 506 26.96 8.24 4.23
C ILE A 506 27.29 6.92 3.54
N PRO A 507 27.87 6.93 2.32
CA PRO A 507 28.51 5.73 1.78
C PRO A 507 29.57 5.19 2.74
N HIS A 508 29.58 3.87 2.94
CA HIS A 508 30.50 3.21 3.85
C HIS A 508 30.91 1.84 3.31
N ARG A 509 32.21 1.54 3.30
CA ARG A 509 32.80 0.28 2.79
C ARG A 509 32.47 0.00 1.31
N THR A 510 32.36 1.04 0.51
CA THR A 510 32.27 0.96 -0.95
C THR A 510 33.00 2.13 -1.60
N GLY A 511 33.43 1.97 -2.85
CA GLY A 511 34.05 3.04 -3.63
C GLY A 511 33.04 4.06 -4.16
N GLU A 512 31.80 3.64 -4.42
CA GLU A 512 30.74 4.50 -4.92
C GLU A 512 29.35 3.95 -4.56
N VAL A 513 28.37 4.86 -4.45
CA VAL A 513 26.94 4.52 -4.35
C VAL A 513 26.21 5.40 -5.34
N LEU A 514 25.47 4.78 -6.26
CA LEU A 514 24.53 5.51 -7.10
C LEU A 514 23.19 5.56 -6.37
N GLN A 515 22.65 6.77 -6.21
CA GLN A 515 21.38 7.03 -5.55
C GLN A 515 20.41 7.70 -6.51
N ASP A 516 19.22 7.11 -6.66
CA ASP A 516 18.08 7.76 -7.29
C ASP A 516 17.08 8.20 -6.24
N THR A 517 16.44 9.32 -6.53
CA THR A 517 15.32 9.83 -5.75
C THR A 517 14.06 9.70 -6.57
N LEU A 518 13.09 9.00 -6.01
CA LEU A 518 11.74 8.95 -6.54
C LEU A 518 10.81 9.50 -5.46
N SER A 519 10.25 10.65 -5.73
CA SER A 519 9.39 11.32 -4.77
C SER A 519 8.55 12.33 -5.51
N SER A 520 7.45 12.65 -4.87
CA SER A 520 6.66 13.84 -5.15
C SER A 520 6.33 14.45 -3.80
N GLY A 521 5.66 15.59 -3.77
CA GLY A 521 5.43 16.29 -2.51
C GLY A 521 6.63 17.11 -2.01
N ASN A 522 7.56 17.45 -2.90
CA ASN A 522 8.75 18.26 -2.64
C ASN A 522 8.48 19.76 -2.84
N ALA A 523 7.74 20.13 -3.89
CA ALA A 523 7.35 21.52 -4.13
C ALA A 523 5.98 21.86 -3.54
N VAL A 524 5.05 20.90 -3.51
CA VAL A 524 3.72 21.06 -2.90
C VAL A 524 3.47 20.00 -1.83
N PRO A 525 2.95 20.35 -0.63
CA PRO A 525 2.54 19.33 0.33
C PRO A 525 1.43 18.44 -0.24
N THR A 526 1.62 17.13 -0.15
CA THR A 526 0.61 16.15 -0.60
C THR A 526 -0.31 15.74 0.54
N SER A 527 0.14 15.89 1.79
CA SER A 527 -0.62 15.59 3.00
C SER A 527 -1.59 16.71 3.34
N THR A 528 -2.74 16.74 2.67
CA THR A 528 -3.79 17.74 2.93
C THR A 528 -4.41 17.59 4.31
N GLY A 529 -4.62 18.69 5.02
CA GLY A 529 -5.41 18.69 6.24
C GLY A 529 -6.91 18.60 5.96
N MET A 530 -7.68 18.09 6.92
CA MET A 530 -9.14 18.00 6.82
C MET A 530 -9.83 18.98 7.77
N MET A 531 -11.02 19.45 7.38
CA MET A 531 -11.94 20.21 8.25
C MET A 531 -11.31 21.43 8.94
N GLY A 532 -10.43 22.14 8.22
CA GLY A 532 -9.69 23.30 8.71
C GLY A 532 -8.27 23.01 9.20
N GLY A 533 -7.82 21.76 9.15
CA GLY A 533 -6.42 21.41 9.33
C GLY A 533 -5.54 21.89 8.17
N TYR A 534 -4.28 22.19 8.48
CA TYR A 534 -3.23 22.52 7.53
C TYR A 534 -2.48 21.27 7.07
N PRO A 535 -1.86 21.32 5.88
CA PRO A 535 -1.06 20.21 5.41
C PRO A 535 0.20 19.96 6.25
N GLY A 536 0.76 18.76 6.15
CA GLY A 536 2.07 18.43 6.68
C GLY A 536 3.23 19.05 5.89
N ALA A 537 4.45 18.77 6.32
CA ALA A 537 5.65 19.24 5.63
C ALA A 537 5.89 18.51 4.29
N VAL A 538 6.60 19.18 3.39
CA VAL A 538 7.09 18.62 2.11
C VAL A 538 8.26 17.67 2.32
N ASN A 539 8.47 16.76 1.37
CA ASN A 539 9.66 15.94 1.27
C ASN A 539 10.89 16.80 0.95
N ARG A 540 12.04 16.46 1.54
CA ARG A 540 13.32 17.13 1.24
C ARG A 540 14.44 16.11 1.11
N TYR A 541 15.13 16.17 -0.01
CA TYR A 541 16.43 15.52 -0.18
C TYR A 541 17.54 16.56 -0.03
N ARG A 542 18.58 16.23 0.73
CA ARG A 542 19.77 17.06 0.87
C ARG A 542 21.00 16.19 0.60
N PHE A 543 21.79 16.61 -0.38
CA PHE A 543 23.04 15.95 -0.75
C PHE A 543 24.20 16.86 -0.37
N LEU A 544 25.13 16.34 0.43
CA LEU A 544 26.39 17.00 0.74
C LEU A 544 27.51 16.16 0.13
N ARG A 545 28.37 16.81 -0.65
CA ARG A 545 29.54 16.18 -1.29
C ARG A 545 30.82 16.76 -0.68
N ASN A 546 31.93 16.05 -0.84
CA ASN A 546 33.25 16.47 -0.34
C ASN A 546 33.23 16.79 1.17
N THR A 547 32.52 15.97 1.94
CA THR A 547 32.35 16.18 3.38
C THR A 547 33.58 15.73 4.18
N ASP A 548 33.80 16.32 5.35
CA ASP A 548 34.88 15.95 6.30
C ASP A 548 34.44 14.92 7.36
N ILE A 549 33.30 14.24 7.15
CA ILE A 549 32.66 13.38 8.16
C ILE A 549 33.57 12.23 8.60
N ALA A 550 34.25 11.55 7.66
CA ALA A 550 35.18 10.47 8.00
C ALA A 550 36.31 10.96 8.93
N ALA A 551 36.94 12.09 8.60
CA ALA A 551 37.98 12.70 9.43
C ALA A 551 37.45 13.11 10.83
N ARG A 552 36.20 13.60 10.91
CA ARG A 552 35.55 13.92 12.18
C ARG A 552 35.25 12.69 13.03
N MET A 553 34.85 11.58 12.42
CA MET A 553 34.64 10.31 13.12
C MET A 553 35.95 9.73 13.64
N ASP A 554 37.04 9.90 12.91
CA ASP A 554 38.38 9.46 13.31
C ASP A 554 39.05 10.36 14.36
N ALA A 555 38.56 11.58 14.54
CA ALA A 555 39.11 12.51 15.53
C ALA A 555 39.01 11.92 16.95
N PRO A 556 40.07 12.07 17.79
CA PRO A 556 40.13 11.47 19.13
C PRO A 556 38.91 11.80 20.02
N LYS A 557 38.40 13.03 19.89
CA LYS A 557 37.23 13.53 20.62
C LYS A 557 35.96 12.73 20.34
N CYS A 558 35.80 12.20 19.13
CA CYS A 558 34.64 11.39 18.75
C CYS A 558 34.76 9.96 19.32
N ARG A 559 35.96 9.37 19.22
CA ARG A 559 36.27 8.04 19.78
C ARG A 559 36.06 7.96 21.29
N GLU A 560 36.38 9.03 22.03
CA GLU A 560 36.11 9.10 23.47
C GLU A 560 34.61 9.07 23.81
N THR A 561 33.76 9.78 23.07
CA THR A 561 32.30 9.78 23.27
C THR A 561 31.66 8.41 23.05
N PHE A 562 32.14 7.62 22.08
CA PHE A 562 31.69 6.24 21.90
C PHE A 562 32.20 5.30 23.01
N SER A 563 33.44 5.47 23.45
CA SER A 563 34.00 4.69 24.57
C SER A 563 33.37 4.99 25.94
N LYS A 564 32.78 6.19 26.10
CA LYS A 564 32.16 6.67 27.33
C LYS A 564 30.63 6.62 27.31
N SER A 565 29.99 5.99 26.32
CA SER A 565 28.54 5.75 26.35
C SER A 565 28.25 4.64 27.36
N PRO A 566 27.73 4.93 28.57
CA PRO A 566 27.47 3.90 29.54
C PRO A 566 26.15 3.23 29.14
N ALA A 567 26.16 1.90 29.05
CA ALA A 567 24.97 1.05 28.99
C ALA A 567 24.13 1.09 30.30
N SER A 568 24.04 2.25 30.96
CA SER A 568 23.27 2.43 32.19
C SER A 568 22.24 3.54 32.01
N SER A 569 20.99 3.12 31.83
CA SER A 569 19.83 3.64 32.56
C SER A 569 20.03 4.98 33.29
N ARG A 570 19.82 6.10 32.59
CA ARG A 570 19.23 7.27 33.25
C ARG A 570 17.73 7.21 33.04
N SER A 571 17.08 6.47 33.94
CA SER A 571 15.67 6.67 34.22
C SER A 571 15.46 8.14 34.57
N CYS A 572 14.87 8.90 33.65
CA CYS A 572 14.25 10.16 34.02
C CYS A 572 13.00 9.78 34.82
N SER A 573 13.15 9.76 36.14
CA SER A 573 12.05 9.62 37.09
C SER A 573 11.13 10.83 36.93
N CYS A 574 10.13 10.74 36.05
CA CYS A 574 8.93 11.55 36.16
C CYS A 574 7.91 10.73 36.95
N ALA A 575 7.85 11.03 38.25
CA ALA A 575 6.89 10.49 39.18
C ALA A 575 5.45 10.63 38.63
N ARG A 576 4.66 9.57 38.85
CA ARG A 576 3.21 9.57 38.69
C ARG A 576 2.61 10.79 39.36
N ARG A 577 1.86 11.61 38.62
CA ARG A 577 0.65 12.26 39.13
C ARG A 577 -0.40 12.34 38.04
N SER A 578 -1.53 11.72 38.35
CA SER A 578 -2.80 11.81 37.65
C SER A 578 -3.35 13.24 37.62
N SER A 579 -4.14 13.50 36.58
CA SER A 579 -5.24 14.46 36.47
C SER A 579 -5.00 15.80 35.77
N SER A 580 -5.96 16.06 34.87
CA SER A 580 -6.42 17.32 34.27
C SER A 580 -5.56 18.04 33.22
N ARG A 581 -6.01 17.86 31.96
CA ARG A 581 -6.30 18.89 30.93
C ARG A 581 -5.66 20.28 31.11
N SER A 582 -4.99 20.67 30.03
CA SER A 582 -4.64 22.05 29.61
C SER A 582 -3.41 22.71 30.26
N ARG A 583 -2.30 22.74 29.51
CA ARG A 583 -1.45 23.91 29.14
C ARG A 583 -0.04 23.44 28.72
N PRO A 584 0.54 23.96 27.63
CA PRO A 584 1.90 23.62 27.23
C PRO A 584 2.88 24.62 27.85
N THR A 585 3.74 24.15 28.76
CA THR A 585 4.99 24.84 29.11
C THR A 585 6.07 23.80 29.36
N CYS A 586 6.67 23.25 28.30
CA CYS A 586 8.01 22.70 28.41
C CYS A 586 8.99 23.87 28.26
N MET A 587 9.79 24.13 29.29
CA MET A 587 10.98 24.97 29.17
C MET A 587 11.95 24.33 28.15
N PRO A 588 12.62 25.13 27.31
CA PRO A 588 13.59 24.61 26.35
C PRO A 588 14.88 24.19 27.06
N CYS A 589 15.22 22.91 26.99
CA CYS A 589 16.61 22.50 27.15
C CYS A 589 17.36 22.91 25.86
N SER A 590 18.33 23.78 26.06
CA SER A 590 19.16 24.55 25.13
C SER A 590 19.75 23.83 23.91
N GLY A 591 19.50 24.43 22.74
CA GLY A 591 20.23 24.32 21.47
C GLY A 591 19.65 25.37 20.48
N PRO A 592 20.45 26.07 19.65
CA PRO A 592 20.00 27.30 18.99
C PRO A 592 18.89 27.04 17.96
N LEU A 593 17.75 27.70 18.17
CA LEU A 593 16.59 27.72 17.28
C LEU A 593 16.94 28.40 15.94
N PRO A 594 16.57 27.84 14.77
CA PRO A 594 16.36 28.65 13.58
C PRO A 594 15.01 29.35 13.73
N ALA A 595 15.05 30.65 13.99
CA ALA A 595 13.88 31.53 13.98
C ALA A 595 13.34 31.68 12.55
N ALA A 596 12.44 30.79 12.11
CA ALA A 596 11.75 30.97 10.83
C ALA A 596 10.33 30.37 10.69
N SER A 597 9.83 29.51 11.59
CA SER A 597 8.51 28.88 11.42
C SER A 597 7.41 29.35 12.38
N ALA A 598 7.71 30.27 13.32
CA ALA A 598 6.69 30.84 14.20
C ALA A 598 5.90 31.99 13.52
N ILE A 599 5.38 31.76 12.32
CA ILE A 599 4.33 32.63 11.76
C ILE A 599 3.00 32.17 12.38
N ARG A 600 2.56 32.94 13.39
CA ARG A 600 1.21 33.05 13.96
C ARG A 600 0.12 32.14 13.34
N SER A 601 0.11 30.84 13.67
CA SER A 601 -1.00 29.94 13.29
C SER A 601 -1.96 29.66 14.44
N ASN A 602 -1.52 29.84 15.69
CA ASN A 602 -2.38 29.80 16.86
C ASN A 602 -2.56 31.23 17.36
N GLY A 603 -3.76 31.79 17.21
CA GLY A 603 -4.17 33.11 17.72
C GLY A 603 -4.15 33.23 19.26
N ILE A 604 -3.23 32.54 19.93
CA ILE A 604 -2.96 32.63 21.36
C ILE A 604 -1.75 33.54 21.51
N PRO A 605 -1.93 34.83 21.85
CA PRO A 605 -0.81 35.69 22.16
C PRO A 605 -0.08 35.12 23.38
N ARG A 606 1.15 34.65 23.19
CA ARG A 606 2.07 34.38 24.31
C ARG A 606 2.39 35.73 24.95
N ARG A 607 1.73 36.05 26.08
CA ARG A 607 2.12 37.17 26.93
C ARG A 607 3.50 36.86 27.51
N TRP A 608 4.49 37.62 27.08
CA TRP A 608 5.75 37.78 27.80
C TRP A 608 5.45 38.68 29.00
N ASN A 609 5.69 38.19 30.22
CA ASN A 609 5.65 39.00 31.44
C ASN A 609 7.11 39.35 31.79
N PRO A 610 7.55 40.61 31.63
CA PRO A 610 8.80 41.08 32.18
C PRO A 610 8.52 41.63 33.59
N THR A 611 8.90 40.91 34.64
CA THR A 611 9.07 41.52 35.96
C THR A 611 10.47 41.24 36.45
N SER A 612 11.30 42.26 36.32
CA SER A 612 12.51 42.50 37.09
C SER A 612 12.18 42.67 38.58
N SER A 613 13.04 42.16 39.46
CA SER A 613 13.58 42.95 40.57
C SER A 613 14.87 42.31 41.10
N THR A 614 15.81 43.22 41.32
CA THR A 614 17.24 43.16 41.66
C THR A 614 17.52 42.94 43.14
N SER A 615 18.73 42.46 43.48
CA SER A 615 19.56 43.07 44.54
C SER A 615 21.02 42.60 44.50
N MET A 616 21.92 43.59 44.36
CA MET A 616 23.40 43.64 44.56
C MET A 616 24.31 42.60 43.90
#